data_AF-A0A7S4EBZ7-F1
#
_entry.id   AF-A0A7S4EBZ7-F1
#
_cell.length_a   1.000
_cell.length_b   1.000
_cell.length_c   1.000
_cell.angle_alpha   90.00
_cell.angle_beta   90.00
_cell.angle_gamma   90.00
#
_symmetry.space_group_name_H-M   'P 1'
#
loop_
_entity.id
_entity.type
_entity.pdbx_description
1 polymer ?
#
loop_
_entity_poly.entity_id
_entity_poly.type
_entity_poly.pdbx_seq_one_letter_code
_entity_poly.pdbx_strand_id
1 'polypeptide(L)'
;MMTRPPTPCESTPPTPMTMSALQYTAVPTVICLSAIGGGYAIWLAEGRDPFLPTISNTWDTAPGTYFSRWLVGLATGCLALLQVFIYPEAAAGRGSTKQKLCLRVSLAAILCLSVVGSICDSPNRQCKGNLYVHSFFAITWFVLYDLVMLVSYEQDLVLALLATICTTTRTTYHTRLWWVACLEWTNILLVLVWSARRVDRDLRWGFGRLQNTIWSITSDSLLKLCGVIYVSTLLVSCVMGLHAGYIPRNHRRFWFISDMWTQIPGNWLSRWAVMQGCHAGWVAHVAMFADTTSKLRKMGLVVAIVSLVGLSIVGCCDESENFPLHITGALVFFYGYDIWTVCAVLDDASSRARVTCAIVCWLCAPIHMRHIMHVPPSLLDTLAVLEWANALAIIGFMLLDGLVAHPSALAVGVVRAVPDGLEKPLL
;
A
#
# COMPACT_ATOMS: atom_id res chain seq x y z
N MET A 1 17.94 -41.69 -38.75
CA MET A 1 16.91 -41.51 -37.71
C MET A 1 17.49 -40.62 -36.62
N MET A 2 17.12 -39.34 -36.59
CA MET A 2 17.50 -38.43 -35.50
C MET A 2 16.46 -38.60 -34.38
N THR A 3 16.90 -39.10 -33.23
CA THR A 3 16.08 -39.23 -32.03
C THR A 3 15.81 -37.84 -31.45
N ARG A 4 14.53 -37.46 -31.35
CA ARG A 4 14.11 -36.24 -30.64
C ARG A 4 14.65 -36.27 -29.21
N PRO A 5 15.12 -35.12 -28.67
CA PRO A 5 15.45 -35.03 -27.26
C PRO A 5 14.19 -35.26 -26.41
N PRO A 6 14.33 -35.88 -25.23
CA PRO A 6 13.20 -36.12 -24.34
C PRO A 6 12.59 -34.78 -23.92
N THR A 7 11.26 -34.71 -24.02
CA THR A 7 10.45 -33.62 -23.46
C THR A 7 10.73 -33.49 -21.96
N PRO A 8 10.89 -32.26 -21.43
CA PRO A 8 11.07 -32.07 -19.99
C PRO A 8 9.85 -32.65 -19.27
N CYS A 9 10.08 -33.50 -18.27
CA CYS A 9 9.03 -33.94 -17.37
C CYS A 9 8.27 -32.71 -16.85
N GLU A 10 6.96 -32.68 -17.06
CA GLU A 10 6.06 -31.75 -16.37
C GLU A 10 6.25 -31.95 -14.87
N SER A 11 7.06 -31.09 -14.26
CA SER A 11 7.13 -30.99 -12.81
C SER A 11 5.72 -30.63 -12.34
N THR A 12 5.16 -31.49 -11.50
CA THR A 12 3.87 -31.25 -10.84
C THR A 12 3.91 -29.83 -10.25
N PRO A 13 2.97 -28.95 -10.60
CA PRO A 13 3.01 -27.58 -10.10
C PRO A 13 3.03 -27.64 -8.56
N PRO A 14 3.90 -26.86 -7.90
CA PRO A 14 3.95 -26.83 -6.45
C PRO A 14 2.55 -26.56 -5.90
N THR A 15 2.15 -27.34 -4.92
CA THR A 15 0.85 -27.16 -4.27
C THR A 15 0.86 -25.77 -3.64
N PRO A 16 -0.02 -24.84 -4.07
CA PRO A 16 0.02 -23.47 -3.57
C PRO A 16 -0.15 -23.51 -2.04
N MET A 17 0.67 -22.73 -1.33
CA MET A 17 0.53 -22.57 0.12
C MET A 17 -0.88 -22.07 0.42
N THR A 18 -1.73 -22.95 0.93
CA THR A 18 -3.10 -22.63 1.31
C THR A 18 -3.08 -21.99 2.69
N MET A 19 -2.86 -20.67 2.74
CA MET A 19 -3.19 -19.93 3.96
C MET A 19 -4.68 -20.11 4.23
N SER A 20 -5.08 -20.52 5.43
CA SER A 20 -6.50 -20.74 5.73
C SER A 20 -7.29 -19.43 5.68
N ALA A 21 -8.61 -19.54 5.47
CA ALA A 21 -9.55 -18.44 5.56
C ALA A 21 -9.40 -17.57 6.82
N LEU A 22 -9.13 -18.25 7.93
CA LEU A 22 -8.90 -17.65 9.24
C LEU A 22 -7.61 -16.81 9.26
N GLN A 23 -6.58 -17.20 8.53
CA GLN A 23 -5.33 -16.43 8.45
C GLN A 23 -5.52 -15.16 7.61
N TYR A 24 -6.33 -15.20 6.55
CA TYR A 24 -6.64 -14.02 5.73
C TYR A 24 -7.50 -12.97 6.44
N THR A 25 -8.29 -13.36 7.44
CA THR A 25 -9.07 -12.43 8.27
C THR A 25 -8.31 -11.98 9.51
N ALA A 26 -7.66 -12.92 10.18
CA ALA A 26 -6.91 -12.64 11.40
C ALA A 26 -5.77 -11.65 11.13
N VAL A 27 -5.07 -11.76 9.99
CA VAL A 27 -3.93 -10.87 9.69
C VAL A 27 -4.37 -9.40 9.56
N PRO A 28 -5.33 -9.02 8.68
CA PRO A 28 -5.85 -7.65 8.63
C PRO A 28 -6.39 -7.15 9.96
N THR A 29 -7.19 -7.96 10.66
CA THR A 29 -7.79 -7.56 11.94
C THR A 29 -6.73 -7.34 13.02
N VAL A 30 -5.77 -8.26 13.16
CA VAL A 30 -4.66 -8.14 14.12
C VAL A 30 -3.78 -6.94 13.78
N ILE A 31 -3.48 -6.70 12.50
CA ILE A 31 -2.74 -5.52 12.07
C ILE A 31 -3.49 -4.23 12.44
N CYS A 32 -4.80 -4.15 12.17
CA CYS A 32 -5.62 -2.98 12.55
C CYS A 32 -5.66 -2.78 14.08
N LEU A 33 -5.81 -3.86 14.85
CA LEU A 33 -5.81 -3.77 16.32
C LEU A 33 -4.42 -3.39 16.86
N SER A 34 -3.35 -3.90 16.25
CA SER A 34 -1.97 -3.56 16.61
C SER A 34 -1.65 -2.11 16.26
N ALA A 35 -2.19 -1.61 15.14
CA ALA A 35 -2.07 -0.23 14.73
C ALA A 35 -2.64 0.72 15.78
N ILE A 36 -3.89 0.46 16.17
CA ILE A 36 -4.65 1.28 17.09
C ILE A 36 -4.09 1.12 18.53
N GLY A 37 -3.87 -0.12 18.97
CA GLY A 37 -3.35 -0.43 20.30
C GLY A 37 -1.92 0.04 20.50
N GLY A 38 -1.06 -0.08 19.48
CA GLY A 38 0.30 0.45 19.53
C GLY A 38 0.34 1.98 19.58
N GLY A 39 -0.53 2.66 18.82
CA GLY A 39 -0.67 4.11 18.90
C GLY A 39 -1.07 4.58 20.30
N TYR A 40 -2.04 3.91 20.92
CA TYR A 40 -2.43 4.18 22.31
C TYR A 40 -1.32 3.86 23.32
N ALA A 41 -0.56 2.78 23.13
CA ALA A 41 0.56 2.44 23.99
C ALA A 41 1.67 3.50 23.94
N ILE A 42 2.00 4.02 22.74
CA ILE A 42 2.94 5.14 22.58
C ILE A 42 2.41 6.37 23.31
N TRP A 43 1.13 6.69 23.13
CA TRP A 43 0.50 7.83 23.75
C TRP A 43 0.54 7.79 25.29
N LEU A 44 0.30 6.60 25.88
CA LEU A 44 0.47 6.39 27.32
C LEU A 44 1.93 6.50 27.76
N ALA A 45 2.86 5.97 26.97
CA ALA A 45 4.30 6.03 27.26
C ALA A 45 4.85 7.47 27.23
N GLU A 46 4.22 8.37 26.47
CA GLU A 46 4.52 9.82 26.48
C GLU A 46 4.02 10.54 27.75
N GLY A 47 3.39 9.84 28.70
CA GLY A 47 2.90 10.43 29.95
C GLY A 47 1.65 11.29 29.78
N ARG A 48 0.88 11.06 28.71
CA ARG A 48 -0.43 11.69 28.51
C ARG A 48 -1.45 11.12 29.51
N ASP A 49 -2.54 11.86 29.74
CA ASP A 49 -3.62 11.48 30.67
C ASP A 49 -4.04 10.02 30.43
N PRO A 50 -4.16 9.12 31.41
CA PRO A 50 -4.56 7.73 31.15
C PRO A 50 -5.98 7.55 30.59
N PHE A 51 -6.78 8.61 30.51
CA PHE A 51 -8.15 8.55 30.03
C PHE A 51 -8.28 8.50 28.49
N LEU A 52 -9.24 7.71 27.97
CA LEU A 52 -9.33 7.34 26.54
C LEU A 52 -9.35 8.57 25.59
N PRO A 53 -8.28 8.80 24.81
CA PRO A 53 -8.23 9.88 23.83
C PRO A 53 -9.02 9.49 22.56
N THR A 54 -9.42 10.46 21.75
CA THR A 54 -9.83 10.16 20.37
C THR A 54 -8.68 9.47 19.64
N ILE A 55 -8.99 8.66 18.64
CA ILE A 55 -7.95 7.88 17.95
C ILE A 55 -6.93 8.82 17.29
N SER A 56 -7.40 9.93 16.71
CA SER A 56 -6.53 10.94 16.10
C SER A 56 -5.55 11.58 17.11
N ASN A 57 -5.98 11.84 18.34
CA ASN A 57 -5.13 12.42 19.39
C ASN A 57 -3.96 11.51 19.78
N THR A 58 -4.07 10.19 19.58
CA THR A 58 -2.94 9.27 19.83
C THR A 58 -1.78 9.47 18.85
N TRP A 59 -1.96 10.32 17.84
CA TRP A 59 -1.05 10.50 16.71
C TRP A 59 -0.57 11.93 16.52
N ASP A 60 -0.76 12.82 17.49
CA ASP A 60 -0.47 14.25 17.33
C ASP A 60 1.01 14.62 17.49
N THR A 61 1.76 13.78 18.20
CA THR A 61 3.19 13.97 18.50
C THR A 61 4.04 12.83 17.95
N ALA A 62 5.28 13.15 17.57
CA ALA A 62 6.25 12.12 17.22
C ALA A 62 6.71 11.38 18.50
N PRO A 63 6.90 10.04 18.45
CA PRO A 63 6.89 9.18 17.26
C PRO A 63 5.49 8.69 16.83
N GLY A 64 4.44 8.97 17.60
CA GLY A 64 3.05 8.58 17.29
C GLY A 64 2.57 8.99 15.89
N THR A 65 2.95 10.17 15.41
CA THR A 65 2.67 10.66 14.04
C THR A 65 3.26 9.78 12.94
N TYR A 66 4.48 9.25 13.13
CA TYR A 66 5.14 8.38 12.14
C TYR A 66 4.52 6.99 12.16
N PHE A 67 4.28 6.49 13.38
CA PHE A 67 3.71 5.17 13.61
C PHE A 67 2.29 5.07 13.04
N SER A 68 1.48 6.12 13.19
CA SER A 68 0.13 6.17 12.64
C SER A 68 0.09 6.21 11.13
N ARG A 69 0.93 7.02 10.48
CA ARG A 69 1.05 7.06 9.01
C ARG A 69 1.35 5.68 8.44
N TRP A 70 2.31 4.99 9.05
CA TRP A 70 2.71 3.65 8.64
C TRP A 70 1.57 2.65 8.81
N LEU A 71 0.99 2.61 10.01
CA LEU A 71 0.03 1.57 10.37
C LEU A 71 -1.37 1.80 9.83
N VAL A 72 -1.84 3.04 9.75
CA VAL A 72 -3.10 3.35 9.06
C VAL A 72 -2.93 3.08 7.57
N GLY A 73 -1.77 3.40 6.99
CA GLY A 73 -1.41 3.00 5.63
C GLY A 73 -1.49 1.48 5.42
N LEU A 74 -0.95 0.69 6.35
CA LEU A 74 -0.97 -0.77 6.28
C LEU A 74 -2.38 -1.34 6.50
N ALA A 75 -3.07 -0.84 7.54
CA ALA A 75 -4.43 -1.24 7.88
C ALA A 75 -5.40 -0.98 6.72
N THR A 76 -5.29 0.17 6.05
CA THR A 76 -6.14 0.51 4.90
C THR A 76 -5.87 -0.41 3.70
N GLY A 77 -4.61 -0.74 3.42
CA GLY A 77 -4.26 -1.75 2.41
C GLY A 77 -4.87 -3.12 2.73
N CYS A 78 -4.73 -3.58 3.98
CA CYS A 78 -5.31 -4.85 4.43
C CYS A 78 -6.85 -4.85 4.38
N LEU A 79 -7.49 -3.75 4.78
CA LEU A 79 -8.95 -3.60 4.71
C LEU A 79 -9.43 -3.60 3.25
N ALA A 80 -8.69 -2.97 2.33
CA ALA A 80 -9.05 -2.97 0.90
C ALA A 80 -9.05 -4.39 0.34
N LEU A 81 -8.00 -5.16 0.65
CA LEU A 81 -7.93 -6.59 0.29
C LEU A 81 -9.09 -7.38 0.93
N LEU A 82 -9.39 -7.12 2.21
CA LEU A 82 -10.50 -7.77 2.91
C LEU A 82 -11.84 -7.55 2.20
N GLN A 83 -12.11 -6.34 1.68
CA GLN A 83 -13.33 -6.05 0.94
C GLN A 83 -13.40 -6.80 -0.40
N VAL A 84 -12.27 -6.98 -1.07
CA VAL A 84 -12.19 -7.83 -2.27
C VAL A 84 -12.54 -9.28 -1.93
N PHE A 85 -12.14 -9.78 -0.76
CA PHE A 85 -12.51 -11.12 -0.28
C PHE A 85 -13.98 -11.25 0.12
N ILE A 86 -14.61 -10.20 0.66
CA ILE A 86 -16.05 -10.18 0.97
C ILE A 86 -16.88 -10.16 -0.31
N TYR A 87 -16.44 -9.44 -1.34
CA TYR A 87 -17.17 -9.28 -2.60
C TYR A 87 -16.41 -9.81 -3.82
N PRO A 88 -16.05 -11.11 -3.86
CA PRO A 88 -15.15 -11.64 -4.87
C PRO A 88 -15.75 -11.64 -6.27
N GLU A 89 -17.03 -11.98 -6.41
CA GLU A 89 -17.71 -11.94 -7.72
C GLU A 89 -17.81 -10.51 -8.23
N ALA A 90 -18.00 -9.52 -7.35
CA ALA A 90 -18.00 -8.11 -7.76
C ALA A 90 -16.63 -7.67 -8.24
N ALA A 91 -15.56 -8.08 -7.55
CA ALA A 91 -14.18 -7.81 -7.95
C ALA A 91 -13.83 -8.45 -9.30
N ALA A 92 -14.37 -9.65 -9.58
CA ALA A 92 -14.26 -10.33 -10.86
C ALA A 92 -15.20 -9.77 -11.95
N GLY A 93 -15.98 -8.72 -11.67
CA GLY A 93 -16.93 -8.11 -12.61
C GLY A 93 -18.24 -8.88 -12.79
N ARG A 94 -18.44 -10.01 -12.12
CA ARG A 94 -19.61 -10.91 -12.26
C ARG A 94 -20.67 -10.76 -11.16
N GLY A 95 -20.38 -10.03 -10.10
CA GLY A 95 -21.29 -9.86 -8.95
C GLY A 95 -22.56 -9.05 -9.29
N SER A 96 -23.56 -9.18 -8.41
CA SER A 96 -24.80 -8.41 -8.51
C SER A 96 -24.54 -6.89 -8.40
N THR A 97 -25.48 -6.07 -8.88
CA THR A 97 -25.37 -4.60 -8.77
C THR A 97 -25.17 -4.16 -7.32
N LYS A 98 -25.86 -4.80 -6.37
CA LYS A 98 -25.71 -4.59 -4.93
C LYS A 98 -24.27 -4.87 -4.48
N GLN A 99 -23.72 -6.04 -4.80
CA GLN A 99 -22.34 -6.41 -4.41
C GLN A 99 -21.29 -5.46 -5.03
N LYS A 100 -21.47 -5.09 -6.30
CA LYS A 100 -20.59 -4.13 -7.00
C LYS A 100 -20.63 -2.75 -6.33
N LEU A 101 -21.81 -2.28 -5.96
CA LEU A 101 -21.97 -1.02 -5.25
C LEU A 101 -21.32 -1.09 -3.86
N CYS A 102 -21.58 -2.13 -3.08
CA CYS A 102 -20.98 -2.31 -1.75
C CYS A 102 -19.45 -2.35 -1.82
N LEU A 103 -18.86 -3.10 -2.76
CA LEU A 103 -17.42 -3.13 -2.95
C LEU A 103 -16.86 -1.72 -3.27
N ARG A 104 -17.46 -1.00 -4.23
CA ARG A 104 -17.00 0.34 -4.63
C ARG A 104 -17.10 1.34 -3.48
N VAL A 105 -18.21 1.35 -2.75
CA VAL A 105 -18.41 2.24 -1.59
C VAL A 105 -17.43 1.89 -0.47
N SER A 106 -17.17 0.60 -0.22
CA SER A 106 -16.20 0.17 0.79
C SER A 106 -14.79 0.61 0.43
N LEU A 107 -14.38 0.44 -0.83
CA LEU A 107 -13.08 0.91 -1.32
C LEU A 107 -12.96 2.44 -1.26
N ALA A 108 -14.02 3.18 -1.57
CA ALA A 108 -14.06 4.63 -1.43
C ALA A 108 -13.96 5.06 0.05
N ALA A 109 -14.62 4.35 0.96
CA ALA A 109 -14.49 4.57 2.39
C ALA A 109 -13.03 4.36 2.84
N ILE A 110 -12.43 3.23 2.45
CA ILE A 110 -11.04 2.89 2.83
C ILE A 110 -10.04 3.90 2.24
N LEU A 111 -10.30 4.40 1.03
CA LEU A 111 -9.54 5.51 0.47
C LEU A 111 -9.62 6.75 1.37
N CYS A 112 -10.81 7.09 1.90
CA CYS A 112 -10.94 8.19 2.86
C CYS A 112 -10.10 7.94 4.12
N LEU A 113 -10.15 6.74 4.70
CA LEU A 113 -9.32 6.37 5.87
C LEU A 113 -7.81 6.45 5.56
N SER A 114 -7.38 6.10 4.35
CA SER A 114 -5.97 6.19 3.97
C SER A 114 -5.46 7.64 3.92
N VAL A 115 -6.34 8.60 3.57
CA VAL A 115 -6.02 10.03 3.62
C VAL A 115 -5.92 10.51 5.07
N VAL A 116 -6.80 10.04 5.97
CA VAL A 116 -6.76 10.33 7.41
C VAL A 116 -5.41 9.96 8.02
N GLY A 117 -4.85 8.81 7.64
CA GLY A 117 -3.51 8.40 8.08
C GLY A 117 -2.38 9.30 7.59
N SER A 118 -2.59 10.04 6.49
CA SER A 118 -1.56 10.86 5.83
C SER A 118 -1.56 12.32 6.29
N ILE A 119 -2.68 12.78 6.84
CA ILE A 119 -2.92 14.16 7.26
C ILE A 119 -3.28 14.14 8.75
N CYS A 120 -2.37 14.59 9.61
CA CYS A 120 -2.62 14.61 11.06
C CYS A 120 -3.74 15.60 11.44
N ASP A 121 -4.46 15.30 12.51
CA ASP A 121 -5.58 16.08 13.06
C ASP A 121 -5.13 17.19 14.03
N SER A 122 -3.97 17.78 13.77
CA SER A 122 -3.34 18.70 14.71
C SER A 122 -3.00 20.02 14.03
N PRO A 123 -3.21 21.17 14.72
CA PRO A 123 -2.68 22.45 14.28
C PRO A 123 -1.15 22.53 14.46
N ASN A 124 -0.49 21.49 14.99
CA ASN A 124 0.95 21.45 15.15
C ASN A 124 1.65 21.64 13.80
N ARG A 125 2.44 22.71 13.69
CA ARG A 125 3.20 23.03 12.48
C ARG A 125 4.18 21.91 12.10
N GLN A 126 4.64 21.11 13.06
CA GLN A 126 5.58 20.01 12.83
C GLN A 126 4.95 18.88 12.02
N CYS A 127 3.70 18.51 12.30
CA CYS A 127 3.02 17.45 11.57
C CYS A 127 2.40 17.95 10.24
N LYS A 128 2.37 19.28 10.03
CA LYS A 128 1.81 19.94 8.83
C LYS A 128 0.38 19.43 8.54
N GLY A 129 -0.42 19.27 9.58
CA GLY A 129 -1.78 18.72 9.52
C GLY A 129 -2.82 19.70 8.99
N ASN A 130 -4.05 19.21 8.77
CA ASN A 130 -5.20 20.05 8.45
C ASN A 130 -6.47 19.42 9.02
N LEU A 131 -6.95 19.99 10.13
CA LEU A 131 -8.14 19.54 10.87
C LEU A 131 -9.37 19.39 9.97
N TYR A 132 -9.62 20.34 9.07
CA TYR A 132 -10.81 20.31 8.21
C TYR A 132 -10.75 19.15 7.22
N VAL A 133 -9.61 18.96 6.56
CA VAL A 133 -9.41 17.87 5.61
C VAL A 133 -9.45 16.53 6.33
N HIS A 134 -8.74 16.40 7.46
CA HIS A 134 -8.74 15.21 8.29
C HIS A 134 -10.16 14.83 8.73
N SER A 135 -10.88 15.76 9.36
CA SER A 135 -12.24 15.54 9.86
C SER A 135 -13.22 15.16 8.75
N PHE A 136 -13.14 15.82 7.59
CA PHE A 136 -13.98 15.50 6.44
C PHE A 136 -13.80 14.04 5.99
N PHE A 137 -12.55 13.61 5.79
CA PHE A 137 -12.27 12.24 5.35
C PHE A 137 -12.57 11.20 6.44
N ALA A 138 -12.33 11.52 7.72
CA ALA A 138 -12.65 10.64 8.84
C ALA A 138 -14.17 10.41 8.96
N ILE A 139 -14.97 11.47 8.92
CA ILE A 139 -16.44 11.36 8.97
C ILE A 139 -16.96 10.61 7.74
N THR A 140 -16.45 10.95 6.55
CA THR A 140 -16.85 10.29 5.29
C THR A 140 -16.56 8.80 5.34
N TRP A 141 -15.40 8.39 5.88
CA TRP A 141 -15.08 6.98 6.06
C TRP A 141 -16.13 6.26 6.91
N PHE A 142 -16.40 6.77 8.12
CA PHE A 142 -17.40 6.16 9.03
C PHE A 142 -18.77 6.05 8.36
N VAL A 143 -19.26 7.13 7.76
CA VAL A 143 -20.58 7.15 7.09
C VAL A 143 -20.64 6.11 5.96
N LEU A 144 -19.65 6.10 5.06
CA LEU A 144 -19.67 5.17 3.92
C LEU A 144 -19.57 3.71 4.37
N TYR A 145 -18.76 3.42 5.40
CA TYR A 145 -18.61 2.05 5.90
C TYR A 145 -19.86 1.57 6.63
N ASP A 146 -20.46 2.43 7.46
CA ASP A 146 -21.73 2.14 8.13
C ASP A 146 -22.84 1.85 7.11
N LEU A 147 -22.90 2.62 6.02
CA LEU A 147 -23.84 2.38 4.91
C LEU A 147 -23.62 1.00 4.25
N VAL A 148 -22.37 0.59 4.04
CA VAL A 148 -22.08 -0.75 3.49
C VAL A 148 -22.57 -1.83 4.44
N MET A 149 -22.29 -1.68 5.74
CA MET A 149 -22.75 -2.60 6.78
C MET A 149 -24.28 -2.68 6.80
N LEU A 150 -24.96 -1.53 6.71
CA LEU A 150 -26.42 -1.41 6.68
C LEU A 150 -27.07 -1.91 5.39
N VAL A 151 -26.37 -1.98 4.26
CA VAL A 151 -26.90 -2.54 3.00
C VAL A 151 -26.62 -4.05 2.92
N SER A 152 -25.55 -4.50 3.56
CA SER A 152 -25.08 -5.89 3.56
C SER A 152 -25.49 -6.67 4.82
N TYR A 153 -26.39 -6.11 5.63
CA TYR A 153 -26.78 -6.50 6.99
C TYR A 153 -27.46 -7.85 7.17
N GLU A 154 -27.52 -8.71 6.14
CA GLU A 154 -28.45 -9.84 6.05
C GLU A 154 -28.48 -10.72 7.32
N GLN A 155 -27.41 -10.76 8.12
CA GLN A 155 -27.42 -11.36 9.48
C GLN A 155 -26.62 -10.58 10.55
N ASP A 156 -26.15 -9.37 10.26
CA ASP A 156 -25.32 -8.55 11.17
C ASP A 156 -25.96 -7.16 11.43
N LEU A 157 -27.29 -7.07 11.36
CA LEU A 157 -28.05 -5.82 11.53
C LEU A 157 -27.72 -5.09 12.84
N VAL A 158 -27.54 -5.82 13.94
CA VAL A 158 -27.21 -5.22 15.24
C VAL A 158 -25.87 -4.50 15.18
N LEU A 159 -24.84 -5.09 14.57
CA LEU A 159 -23.53 -4.45 14.40
C LEU A 159 -23.66 -3.18 13.54
N ALA A 160 -24.39 -3.26 12.42
CA ALA A 160 -24.61 -2.13 11.52
C ALA A 160 -25.37 -0.97 12.20
N LEU A 161 -26.42 -1.27 12.97
CA LEU A 161 -27.18 -0.27 13.72
C LEU A 161 -26.33 0.38 14.81
N LEU A 162 -25.58 -0.40 15.59
CA LEU A 162 -24.70 0.13 16.62
C LEU A 162 -23.61 1.04 16.03
N ALA A 163 -23.01 0.66 14.91
CA ALA A 163 -22.01 1.47 14.22
C ALA A 163 -22.62 2.81 13.74
N THR A 164 -23.79 2.73 13.11
CA THR A 164 -24.55 3.91 12.65
C THR A 164 -24.93 4.85 13.79
N ILE A 165 -25.37 4.29 14.94
CA ILE A 165 -25.67 5.07 16.15
C ILE A 165 -24.40 5.76 16.66
N CYS A 166 -23.25 5.06 16.68
CA CYS A 166 -21.98 5.67 17.09
C CYS A 166 -21.62 6.86 16.19
N THR A 167 -21.70 6.70 14.87
CA THR A 167 -21.38 7.77 13.91
C THR A 167 -22.35 8.94 14.01
N THR A 168 -23.66 8.67 14.04
CA THR A 168 -24.70 9.71 14.12
C THR A 168 -24.61 10.48 15.44
N THR A 169 -24.38 9.77 16.55
CA THR A 169 -24.24 10.41 17.87
C THR A 169 -22.97 11.26 17.91
N ARG A 170 -21.87 10.76 17.33
CA ARG A 170 -20.60 11.50 17.23
C ARG A 170 -20.75 12.80 16.43
N THR A 171 -21.44 12.77 15.28
CA THR A 171 -21.62 13.96 14.42
C THR A 171 -22.64 14.95 14.97
N THR A 172 -23.52 14.52 15.88
CA THR A 172 -24.56 15.38 16.46
C THR A 172 -24.10 16.02 17.78
N TYR A 173 -23.34 15.30 18.61
CA TYR A 173 -23.00 15.71 19.97
C TYR A 173 -21.48 15.80 20.18
N HIS A 174 -20.92 16.97 19.90
CA HIS A 174 -19.47 17.24 20.02
C HIS A 174 -19.03 17.79 21.38
N THR A 175 -19.89 17.80 22.39
CA THR A 175 -19.67 18.62 23.60
C THR A 175 -18.66 18.05 24.60
N ARG A 176 -18.30 16.75 24.50
CA ARG A 176 -17.31 16.10 25.39
C ARG A 176 -16.37 15.18 24.61
N LEU A 177 -15.08 15.50 24.60
CA LEU A 177 -14.04 14.78 23.83
C LEU A 177 -13.95 13.29 24.15
N TRP A 178 -14.09 12.91 25.43
CA TRP A 178 -14.01 11.51 25.83
C TRP A 178 -15.20 10.66 25.39
N TRP A 179 -16.38 11.27 25.29
CA TRP A 179 -17.57 10.60 24.79
C TRP A 179 -17.40 10.31 23.29
N VAL A 180 -16.89 11.31 22.55
CA VAL A 180 -16.52 11.15 21.13
C VAL A 180 -15.49 10.04 20.96
N ALA A 181 -14.46 9.98 21.82
CA ALA A 181 -13.48 8.90 21.82
C ALA A 181 -14.15 7.53 21.99
N CYS A 182 -14.96 7.32 23.02
CA CYS A 182 -15.66 6.05 23.24
C CYS A 182 -16.45 5.60 22.00
N LEU A 183 -17.15 6.53 21.33
CA LEU A 183 -17.90 6.24 20.11
C LEU A 183 -17.01 5.88 18.92
N GLU A 184 -15.88 6.58 18.73
CA GLU A 184 -14.90 6.28 17.68
C GLU A 184 -14.32 4.88 17.87
N TRP A 185 -13.74 4.61 19.04
CA TRP A 185 -13.15 3.33 19.38
C TRP A 185 -14.15 2.18 19.23
N THR A 186 -15.39 2.38 19.70
CA THR A 186 -16.45 1.38 19.57
C THR A 186 -16.80 1.14 18.10
N ASN A 187 -16.99 2.19 17.29
CA ASN A 187 -17.32 2.02 15.88
C ASN A 187 -16.21 1.25 15.14
N ILE A 188 -14.93 1.59 15.33
CA ILE A 188 -13.85 0.86 14.67
C ILE A 188 -13.87 -0.63 15.05
N LEU A 189 -14.09 -0.96 16.33
CA LEU A 189 -14.22 -2.35 16.76
C LEU A 189 -15.41 -3.05 16.09
N LEU A 190 -16.56 -2.38 15.96
CA LEU A 190 -17.73 -2.93 15.28
C LEU A 190 -17.45 -3.20 13.80
N VAL A 191 -16.76 -2.29 13.10
CA VAL A 191 -16.32 -2.46 11.71
C VAL A 191 -15.38 -3.65 11.55
N LEU A 192 -14.39 -3.78 12.44
CA LEU A 192 -13.44 -4.89 12.42
C LEU A 192 -14.12 -6.25 12.70
N VAL A 193 -15.02 -6.30 13.69
CA VAL A 193 -15.79 -7.51 14.03
C VAL A 193 -16.72 -7.90 12.88
N TRP A 194 -17.42 -6.93 12.28
CA TRP A 194 -18.29 -7.18 11.12
C TRP A 194 -17.48 -7.74 9.95
N SER A 195 -16.36 -7.12 9.62
CA SER A 195 -15.52 -7.55 8.50
C SER A 195 -14.97 -8.96 8.70
N ALA A 196 -14.48 -9.27 9.92
CA ALA A 196 -13.99 -10.59 10.27
C ALA A 196 -15.09 -11.67 10.19
N ARG A 197 -16.30 -11.37 10.70
CA ARG A 197 -17.47 -12.27 10.61
C ARG A 197 -17.88 -12.53 9.18
N ARG A 198 -17.92 -11.49 8.34
CA ARG A 198 -18.37 -11.62 6.95
C ARG A 198 -17.45 -12.55 6.16
N VAL A 199 -16.15 -12.40 6.36
CA VAL A 199 -15.17 -13.21 5.65
C VAL A 199 -15.10 -14.65 6.17
N ASP A 200 -15.21 -14.90 7.49
CA ASP A 200 -15.33 -16.29 8.00
C ASP A 200 -16.50 -17.03 7.33
N ARG A 201 -17.62 -16.31 7.12
CA ARG A 201 -18.80 -16.89 6.47
C ARG A 201 -18.60 -17.15 5.00
N ASP A 202 -18.11 -16.19 4.24
CA ASP A 202 -17.97 -16.32 2.78
C ASP A 202 -16.86 -17.31 2.41
N LEU A 203 -15.82 -17.42 3.24
CA LEU A 203 -14.70 -18.33 2.98
C LEU A 203 -14.97 -19.80 3.33
N ARG A 204 -15.94 -20.08 4.22
CA ARG A 204 -16.41 -21.46 4.48
C ARG A 204 -17.00 -22.15 3.25
N TRP A 205 -17.36 -21.40 2.20
CA TRP A 205 -18.10 -21.93 1.03
C TRP A 205 -17.29 -22.08 -0.26
N GLY A 206 -15.99 -21.76 -0.31
CA GLY A 206 -15.28 -21.82 -1.61
C GLY A 206 -13.80 -21.48 -1.64
N PHE A 207 -13.04 -21.79 -0.59
CA PHE A 207 -11.69 -21.29 -0.37
C PHE A 207 -10.66 -21.54 -1.50
N GLY A 208 -10.59 -22.78 -2.03
CA GLY A 208 -9.55 -23.15 -3.00
C GLY A 208 -9.70 -22.53 -4.39
N ARG A 209 -10.92 -22.29 -4.87
CA ARG A 209 -11.17 -21.61 -6.16
C ARG A 209 -10.97 -20.10 -6.05
N LEU A 210 -11.26 -19.53 -4.88
CA LEU A 210 -11.15 -18.11 -4.61
C LEU A 210 -9.70 -17.66 -4.49
N GLN A 211 -8.87 -18.44 -3.79
CA GLN A 211 -7.45 -18.15 -3.60
C GLN A 211 -6.74 -17.98 -4.95
N ASN A 212 -6.79 -18.99 -5.83
CA ASN A 212 -6.07 -18.94 -7.11
C ASN A 212 -6.57 -17.83 -8.05
N THR A 213 -7.87 -17.52 -8.03
CA THR A 213 -8.47 -16.48 -8.88
C THR A 213 -8.10 -15.08 -8.39
N ILE A 214 -8.08 -14.87 -7.06
CA ILE A 214 -7.70 -13.59 -6.48
C ILE A 214 -6.20 -13.35 -6.66
N TRP A 215 -5.32 -14.32 -6.37
CA TRP A 215 -3.87 -14.16 -6.54
C TRP A 215 -3.46 -13.87 -8.00
N SER A 216 -4.13 -14.49 -8.98
CA SER A 216 -3.84 -14.22 -10.40
C SER A 216 -4.38 -12.87 -10.90
N ILE A 217 -5.57 -12.46 -10.46
CA ILE A 217 -6.14 -11.14 -10.83
C ILE A 217 -5.36 -10.02 -10.14
N THR A 218 -4.82 -10.28 -8.94
CA THR A 218 -4.17 -9.27 -8.11
C THR A 218 -2.74 -8.98 -8.53
N SER A 219 -1.87 -9.91 -8.92
CA SER A 219 -0.46 -9.57 -9.11
C SER A 219 -0.17 -8.57 -10.25
N ASP A 220 -0.72 -8.80 -11.46
CA ASP A 220 -0.55 -7.88 -12.60
C ASP A 220 -1.29 -6.55 -12.38
N SER A 221 -2.54 -6.62 -11.93
CA SER A 221 -3.34 -5.42 -11.64
C SER A 221 -2.71 -4.58 -10.54
N LEU A 222 -2.15 -5.21 -9.49
CA LEU A 222 -1.46 -4.53 -8.40
C LEU A 222 -0.14 -3.93 -8.87
N LEU A 223 0.62 -4.61 -9.74
CA LEU A 223 1.87 -4.06 -10.28
C LEU A 223 1.61 -2.84 -11.16
N LYS A 224 0.63 -2.92 -12.07
CA LYS A 224 0.18 -1.78 -12.87
C LYS A 224 -0.32 -0.65 -11.98
N LEU A 225 -1.11 -0.98 -10.96
CA LEU A 225 -1.58 -0.01 -9.97
C LEU A 225 -0.40 0.65 -9.23
N CYS A 226 0.63 -0.12 -8.83
CA CYS A 226 1.85 0.44 -8.21
C CYS A 226 2.55 1.43 -9.14
N GLY A 227 2.78 1.04 -10.40
CA GLY A 227 3.41 1.91 -11.37
C GLY A 227 2.61 3.18 -11.63
N VAL A 228 1.28 3.04 -11.76
CA VAL A 228 0.37 4.19 -11.90
C VAL A 228 0.47 5.08 -10.66
N ILE A 229 0.36 4.53 -9.45
CA ILE A 229 0.48 5.30 -8.20
C ILE A 229 1.81 6.04 -8.15
N TYR A 230 2.94 5.39 -8.42
CA TYR A 230 4.25 6.03 -8.36
C TYR A 230 4.41 7.14 -9.40
N VAL A 231 4.12 6.86 -10.67
CA VAL A 231 4.27 7.85 -11.75
C VAL A 231 3.29 9.00 -11.58
N SER A 232 2.02 8.71 -11.28
CA SER A 232 1.01 9.76 -11.07
C SER A 232 1.36 10.60 -9.86
N THR A 233 1.87 10.01 -8.78
CA THR A 233 2.30 10.74 -7.59
C THR A 233 3.45 11.67 -7.88
N LEU A 234 4.49 11.21 -8.59
CA LEU A 234 5.61 12.07 -8.97
C LEU A 234 5.14 13.22 -9.85
N LEU A 235 4.30 12.95 -10.86
CA LEU A 235 3.76 13.96 -11.76
C LEU A 235 2.90 14.98 -11.02
N VAL A 236 1.94 14.53 -10.21
CA VAL A 236 1.04 15.41 -9.45
C VAL A 236 1.83 16.22 -8.43
N SER A 237 2.78 15.61 -7.70
CA SER A 237 3.63 16.31 -6.74
C SER A 237 4.45 17.41 -7.42
N CYS A 238 5.01 17.13 -8.61
CA CYS A 238 5.75 18.09 -9.40
C CYS A 238 4.86 19.26 -9.84
N VAL A 239 3.69 18.98 -10.43
CA VAL A 239 2.73 20.02 -10.86
C VAL A 239 2.28 20.87 -9.68
N MET A 240 1.92 20.26 -8.56
CA MET A 240 1.51 20.97 -7.36
C MET A 240 2.64 21.83 -6.78
N GLY A 241 3.86 21.32 -6.78
CA GLY A 241 5.00 22.05 -6.26
C GLY A 241 5.39 23.25 -7.11
N LEU A 242 5.34 23.11 -8.45
CA LEU A 242 5.54 24.22 -9.38
C LEU A 242 4.42 25.25 -9.23
N HIS A 243 3.16 24.81 -9.16
CA HIS A 243 2.01 25.69 -8.98
C HIS A 243 2.05 26.45 -7.64
N ALA A 244 2.44 25.78 -6.56
CA ALA A 244 2.57 26.40 -5.24
C ALA A 244 3.87 27.22 -5.09
N GLY A 245 4.79 27.16 -6.06
CA GLY A 245 6.01 27.95 -6.10
C GLY A 245 7.09 27.57 -5.08
N TYR A 246 6.99 26.40 -4.44
CA TYR A 246 8.03 25.93 -3.50
C TYR A 246 9.11 25.07 -4.15
N ILE A 247 8.90 24.62 -5.40
CA ILE A 247 9.97 24.14 -6.27
C ILE A 247 10.13 25.08 -7.49
N PRO A 248 11.37 25.41 -7.88
CA PRO A 248 12.62 25.03 -7.23
C PRO A 248 12.85 25.79 -5.91
N ARG A 249 13.30 25.06 -4.87
CA ARG A 249 13.44 25.55 -3.48
C ARG A 249 14.50 26.65 -3.32
N ASN A 250 15.47 26.68 -4.24
CA ASN A 250 16.50 27.70 -4.36
C ASN A 250 16.44 28.24 -5.79
N HIS A 251 16.16 29.53 -5.95
CA HIS A 251 15.95 30.18 -7.25
C HIS A 251 16.97 29.70 -8.30
N ARG A 252 16.50 28.83 -9.22
CA ARG A 252 17.18 28.31 -10.44
C ARG A 252 17.98 27.00 -10.35
N ARG A 253 17.92 26.20 -9.28
CA ARG A 253 18.50 24.84 -9.28
C ARG A 253 17.47 23.77 -9.63
N PHE A 254 17.94 22.67 -10.21
CA PHE A 254 17.11 21.48 -10.42
C PHE A 254 16.81 20.84 -9.05
N TRP A 255 15.56 20.44 -8.83
CA TRP A 255 15.10 19.96 -7.52
C TRP A 255 15.27 18.46 -7.37
N PHE A 256 15.57 18.02 -6.15
CA PHE A 256 15.57 16.61 -5.80
C PHE A 256 14.14 16.08 -5.71
N ILE A 257 13.96 14.76 -5.78
CA ILE A 257 12.60 14.17 -5.66
C ILE A 257 11.99 14.53 -4.31
N SER A 258 12.79 14.45 -3.25
CA SER A 258 12.36 14.77 -1.89
C SER A 258 11.86 16.21 -1.74
N ASP A 259 12.37 17.17 -2.54
CA ASP A 259 11.94 18.57 -2.47
C ASP A 259 10.43 18.74 -2.78
N MET A 260 9.88 17.90 -3.65
CA MET A 260 8.45 17.90 -4.00
C MET A 260 7.53 17.58 -2.82
N TRP A 261 8.08 16.99 -1.76
CA TRP A 261 7.31 16.43 -0.64
C TRP A 261 7.58 17.13 0.68
N THR A 262 8.26 18.28 0.63
CA THR A 262 8.62 19.05 1.83
C THR A 262 7.51 19.97 2.33
N GLN A 263 6.60 20.41 1.45
CA GLN A 263 5.55 21.37 1.77
C GLN A 263 4.16 20.83 1.46
N ILE A 264 3.14 21.43 2.08
CA ILE A 264 1.73 21.16 1.76
C ILE A 264 1.42 21.70 0.36
N PRO A 265 0.67 20.95 -0.47
CA PRO A 265 0.07 19.64 -0.22
C PRO A 265 0.95 18.44 -0.63
N GLY A 266 2.15 18.67 -1.15
CA GLY A 266 3.05 17.62 -1.63
C GLY A 266 3.46 16.61 -0.56
N ASN A 267 3.64 17.06 0.68
CA ASN A 267 3.94 16.18 1.82
C ASN A 267 2.76 15.24 2.15
N TRP A 268 1.50 15.69 2.05
CA TRP A 268 0.32 14.85 2.26
C TRP A 268 0.24 13.77 1.18
N LEU A 269 0.45 14.17 -0.07
CA LEU A 269 0.42 13.26 -1.21
C LEU A 269 1.52 12.21 -1.10
N SER A 270 2.74 12.60 -0.70
CA SER A 270 3.84 11.67 -0.45
C SER A 270 3.52 10.67 0.66
N ARG A 271 3.07 11.15 1.83
CA ARG A 271 2.70 10.29 2.97
C ARG A 271 1.65 9.26 2.60
N TRP A 272 0.69 9.66 1.77
CA TRP A 272 -0.33 8.77 1.26
C TRP A 272 0.24 7.79 0.21
N ALA A 273 0.72 8.32 -0.91
CA ALA A 273 1.07 7.52 -2.07
C ALA A 273 2.30 6.65 -1.87
N VAL A 274 3.31 7.14 -1.15
CA VAL A 274 4.51 6.35 -0.84
C VAL A 274 4.12 5.18 0.06
N MET A 275 3.29 5.38 1.10
CA MET A 275 2.81 4.27 1.93
C MET A 275 2.01 3.25 1.13
N GLN A 276 1.01 3.72 0.37
CA GLN A 276 0.15 2.83 -0.40
C GLN A 276 0.92 2.09 -1.50
N GLY A 277 1.83 2.80 -2.17
CA GLY A 277 2.74 2.22 -3.14
C GLY A 277 3.67 1.17 -2.53
N CYS A 278 4.22 1.39 -1.33
CA CYS A 278 5.02 0.40 -0.62
C CYS A 278 4.24 -0.89 -0.34
N HIS A 279 3.03 -0.76 0.18
CA HIS A 279 2.19 -1.93 0.49
C HIS A 279 1.78 -2.68 -0.77
N ALA A 280 1.33 -1.96 -1.80
CA ALA A 280 0.99 -2.58 -3.07
C ALA A 280 2.22 -3.25 -3.72
N GLY A 281 3.39 -2.60 -3.64
CA GLY A 281 4.66 -3.12 -4.12
C GLY A 281 5.09 -4.38 -3.36
N TRP A 282 4.90 -4.40 -2.05
CA TRP A 282 5.18 -5.56 -1.20
C TRP A 282 4.30 -6.75 -1.58
N VAL A 283 2.98 -6.53 -1.70
CA VAL A 283 2.04 -7.58 -2.14
C VAL A 283 2.40 -8.08 -3.53
N ALA A 284 2.72 -7.18 -4.47
CA ALA A 284 3.12 -7.57 -5.83
C ALA A 284 4.38 -8.44 -5.83
N HIS A 285 5.43 -8.06 -5.09
CA HIS A 285 6.66 -8.85 -5.03
C HIS A 285 6.44 -10.22 -4.40
N VAL A 286 5.70 -10.30 -3.29
CA VAL A 286 5.37 -11.60 -2.67
C VAL A 286 4.53 -12.45 -3.61
N ALA A 287 3.48 -11.88 -4.22
CA ALA A 287 2.59 -12.62 -5.12
C ALA A 287 3.33 -13.20 -6.34
N MET A 288 4.33 -12.49 -6.84
CA MET A 288 5.04 -12.88 -8.06
C MET A 288 6.19 -13.84 -7.79
N PHE A 289 6.90 -13.66 -6.66
CA PHE A 289 8.17 -14.34 -6.44
C PHE A 289 8.17 -15.31 -5.26
N ALA A 290 7.05 -15.48 -4.53
CA ALA A 290 6.97 -16.45 -3.43
C ALA A 290 7.29 -17.89 -3.89
N ASP A 291 6.87 -18.26 -5.10
CA ASP A 291 7.00 -19.62 -5.64
C ASP A 291 8.21 -19.80 -6.58
N THR A 292 9.11 -18.81 -6.66
CA THR A 292 10.31 -18.94 -7.50
C THR A 292 11.20 -20.10 -7.02
N THR A 293 11.81 -20.84 -7.93
CA THR A 293 12.78 -21.91 -7.59
C THR A 293 14.22 -21.39 -7.51
N SER A 294 14.49 -20.20 -8.06
CA SER A 294 15.83 -19.59 -8.03
C SER A 294 16.20 -19.11 -6.62
N LYS A 295 17.34 -19.58 -6.12
CA LYS A 295 17.90 -19.10 -4.83
C LYS A 295 18.27 -17.63 -4.89
N LEU A 296 18.83 -17.17 -6.01
CA LEU A 296 19.21 -15.76 -6.22
C LEU A 296 17.96 -14.88 -6.21
N ARG A 297 16.88 -15.33 -6.86
CA ARG A 297 15.59 -14.63 -6.86
C ARG A 297 14.95 -14.57 -5.48
N LYS A 298 15.00 -15.66 -4.70
CA LYS A 298 14.51 -15.66 -3.30
C LYS A 298 15.28 -14.69 -2.41
N MET A 299 16.60 -14.69 -2.51
CA MET A 299 17.44 -13.75 -1.76
C MET A 299 17.15 -12.32 -2.18
N GLY A 300 17.07 -12.06 -3.48
CA GLY A 300 16.69 -10.77 -4.02
C GLY A 300 15.31 -10.30 -3.56
N LEU A 301 14.32 -11.19 -3.45
CA LEU A 301 13.00 -10.88 -2.94
C LEU A 301 13.06 -10.38 -1.48
N VAL A 302 13.86 -11.02 -0.63
CA VAL A 302 14.07 -10.55 0.75
C VAL A 302 14.65 -9.14 0.75
N VAL A 303 15.64 -8.87 -0.11
CA VAL A 303 16.21 -7.52 -0.26
C VAL A 303 15.18 -6.51 -0.75
N ALA A 304 14.34 -6.88 -1.73
CA ALA A 304 13.27 -6.02 -2.23
C ALA A 304 12.23 -5.69 -1.14
N ILE A 305 11.87 -6.66 -0.30
CA ILE A 305 10.96 -6.44 0.83
C ILE A 305 11.58 -5.46 1.85
N VAL A 306 12.84 -5.67 2.23
CA VAL A 306 13.56 -4.75 3.13
C VAL A 306 13.66 -3.34 2.53
N SER A 307 13.93 -3.26 1.23
CA SER A 307 13.94 -2.01 0.48
C SER A 307 12.59 -1.28 0.56
N LEU A 308 11.48 -1.98 0.35
CA LEU A 308 10.14 -1.40 0.45
C LEU A 308 9.80 -0.96 1.88
N VAL A 309 10.36 -1.61 2.90
CA VAL A 309 10.31 -1.10 4.28
C VAL A 309 11.06 0.23 4.39
N GLY A 310 12.25 0.34 3.79
CA GLY A 310 12.97 1.62 3.67
C GLY A 310 12.13 2.73 3.05
N LEU A 311 11.43 2.44 1.94
CA LEU A 311 10.54 3.42 1.29
C LEU A 311 9.35 3.78 2.19
N SER A 312 8.85 2.81 2.97
CA SER A 312 7.78 3.07 3.94
C SER A 312 8.23 4.02 5.05
N ILE A 313 9.51 4.00 5.45
CA ILE A 313 10.05 4.99 6.40
C ILE A 313 10.08 6.40 5.78
N VAL A 314 10.50 6.51 4.52
CA VAL A 314 10.56 7.78 3.77
C VAL A 314 9.19 8.46 3.67
N GLY A 315 8.13 7.69 3.45
CA GLY A 315 6.79 8.28 3.42
C GLY A 315 6.19 8.55 4.81
N CYS A 316 6.76 8.02 5.90
CA CYS A 316 6.25 8.28 7.25
C CYS A 316 6.79 9.57 7.86
N CYS A 317 8.03 9.96 7.50
CA CYS A 317 8.67 11.17 8.02
C CYS A 317 9.42 11.87 6.90
N ASP A 318 9.36 13.20 6.86
CA ASP A 318 10.20 14.00 5.96
C ASP A 318 11.52 14.42 6.64
N GLU A 319 12.47 14.95 5.86
CA GLU A 319 13.77 15.43 6.35
C GLU A 319 13.65 16.53 7.42
N SER A 320 12.57 17.31 7.41
CA SER A 320 12.32 18.37 8.40
C SER A 320 11.72 17.84 9.70
N GLU A 321 11.08 16.67 9.66
CA GLU A 321 10.52 15.98 10.82
C GLU A 321 11.58 15.13 11.54
N ASN A 322 12.31 14.27 10.81
CA ASN A 322 13.36 13.42 11.37
C ASN A 322 14.39 13.03 10.31
N PHE A 323 15.41 13.88 10.13
CA PHE A 323 16.44 13.67 9.11
C PHE A 323 17.16 12.30 9.20
N PRO A 324 17.68 11.85 10.36
CA PRO A 324 18.33 10.53 10.46
C PRO A 324 17.44 9.36 10.05
N LEU A 325 16.16 9.38 10.46
CA LEU A 325 15.22 8.33 10.11
C LEU A 325 14.90 8.35 8.61
N HIS A 326 14.63 9.53 8.05
CA HIS A 326 14.34 9.71 6.63
C HIS A 326 15.50 9.23 5.75
N ILE A 327 16.73 9.67 6.04
CA ILE A 327 17.89 9.29 5.23
C ILE A 327 18.19 7.80 5.33
N THR A 328 18.01 7.20 6.52
CA THR A 328 18.16 5.75 6.70
C THR A 328 17.15 5.00 5.83
N GLY A 329 15.89 5.43 5.84
CA GLY A 329 14.85 4.85 4.98
C GLY A 329 15.19 4.96 3.49
N ALA A 330 15.64 6.15 3.05
CA ALA A 330 16.02 6.40 1.66
C ALA A 330 17.20 5.51 1.23
N LEU A 331 18.26 5.41 2.06
CA LEU A 331 19.41 4.55 1.78
C LEU A 331 19.00 3.08 1.69
N VAL A 332 18.20 2.59 2.64
CA VAL A 332 17.70 1.21 2.63
C VAL A 332 16.89 0.92 1.37
N PHE A 333 16.04 1.87 0.96
CA PHE A 333 15.26 1.73 -0.27
C PHE A 333 16.14 1.72 -1.52
N PHE A 334 16.87 2.79 -1.79
CA PHE A 334 17.57 2.90 -3.07
C PHE A 334 18.63 1.82 -3.22
N TYR A 335 19.50 1.60 -2.22
CA TYR A 335 20.51 0.53 -2.32
C TYR A 335 19.89 -0.86 -2.33
N GLY A 336 18.88 -1.11 -1.50
CA GLY A 336 18.21 -2.40 -1.47
C GLY A 336 17.57 -2.72 -2.82
N TYR A 337 16.83 -1.77 -3.39
CA TYR A 337 16.18 -1.98 -4.67
C TYR A 337 17.20 -2.10 -5.82
N ASP A 338 18.28 -1.32 -5.80
CA ASP A 338 19.35 -1.43 -6.80
C ASP A 338 19.99 -2.83 -6.77
N ILE A 339 20.27 -3.37 -5.58
CA ILE A 339 20.74 -4.77 -5.41
C ILE A 339 19.71 -5.77 -5.96
N TRP A 340 18.42 -5.57 -5.67
CA TRP A 340 17.36 -6.40 -6.24
C TRP A 340 17.37 -6.41 -7.77
N THR A 341 17.49 -5.23 -8.41
CA THR A 341 17.53 -5.15 -9.88
C THR A 341 18.69 -5.93 -10.47
N VAL A 342 19.87 -5.88 -9.83
CA VAL A 342 21.04 -6.64 -10.22
C VAL A 342 20.81 -8.13 -10.03
N CYS A 343 20.31 -8.57 -8.87
CA CYS A 343 19.99 -9.98 -8.63
C CYS A 343 18.99 -10.52 -9.66
N ALA A 344 17.95 -9.75 -9.96
CA ALA A 344 16.89 -10.12 -10.90
C ALA A 344 17.39 -10.21 -12.36
N VAL A 345 18.34 -9.37 -12.77
CA VAL A 345 18.96 -9.42 -14.10
C VAL A 345 20.01 -10.51 -14.21
N LEU A 346 20.80 -10.74 -13.17
CA LEU A 346 21.78 -11.83 -13.14
C LEU A 346 21.10 -13.20 -13.16
N ASP A 347 19.91 -13.31 -12.55
CA ASP A 347 19.07 -14.50 -12.59
C ASP A 347 18.43 -14.69 -13.98
N ASP A 348 17.92 -13.61 -14.58
CA ASP A 348 17.31 -13.63 -15.91
C ASP A 348 17.52 -12.31 -16.66
N ALA A 349 18.43 -12.34 -17.65
CA ALA A 349 18.76 -11.22 -18.52
C ALA A 349 17.95 -11.19 -19.83
N SER A 350 16.80 -11.88 -19.88
CA SER A 350 15.96 -12.02 -21.08
C SER A 350 15.52 -10.70 -21.74
N SER A 351 15.50 -9.58 -21.01
CA SER A 351 15.09 -8.28 -21.53
C SER A 351 16.21 -7.24 -21.44
N ARG A 352 16.60 -6.71 -22.61
CA ARG A 352 17.53 -5.59 -22.73
C ARG A 352 17.06 -4.36 -21.93
N ALA A 353 15.75 -4.11 -21.89
CA ALA A 353 15.20 -2.97 -21.13
C ALA A 353 15.41 -3.15 -19.62
N ARG A 354 15.22 -4.37 -19.09
CA ARG A 354 15.52 -4.71 -17.68
C ARG A 354 16.99 -4.50 -17.36
N VAL A 355 17.88 -4.98 -18.24
CA VAL A 355 19.34 -4.79 -18.12
C VAL A 355 19.69 -3.30 -18.09
N THR A 356 19.14 -2.50 -19.01
CA THR A 356 19.37 -1.05 -19.06
C THR A 356 18.93 -0.36 -17.77
N CYS A 357 17.73 -0.67 -17.26
CA CYS A 357 17.27 -0.11 -15.99
C CYS A 357 18.21 -0.47 -14.83
N ALA A 358 18.65 -1.73 -14.72
CA ALA A 358 19.59 -2.14 -13.68
C ALA A 358 20.95 -1.43 -13.78
N ILE A 359 21.46 -1.21 -15.00
CA ILE A 359 22.68 -0.43 -15.21
C ILE A 359 22.48 1.02 -14.75
N VAL A 360 21.36 1.66 -15.10
CA VAL A 360 21.05 3.04 -14.69
C VAL A 360 20.94 3.13 -13.17
N CYS A 361 20.20 2.23 -12.53
CA CYS A 361 20.11 2.09 -11.07
C CYS A 361 21.51 2.05 -10.44
N TRP A 362 22.34 1.10 -10.88
CA TRP A 362 23.67 0.89 -10.31
C TRP A 362 24.62 2.08 -10.50
N LEU A 363 24.60 2.72 -11.67
CA LEU A 363 25.43 3.90 -11.94
C LEU A 363 24.98 5.12 -11.14
N CYS A 364 23.69 5.23 -10.85
CA CYS A 364 23.15 6.34 -10.07
C CYS A 364 23.23 6.11 -8.57
N ALA A 365 23.27 4.86 -8.08
CA ALA A 365 23.29 4.50 -6.65
C ALA A 365 24.26 5.32 -5.77
N PRO A 366 25.51 5.64 -6.20
CA PRO A 366 26.45 6.41 -5.39
C PRO A 366 25.96 7.82 -5.00
N ILE A 367 24.95 8.36 -5.69
CA ILE A 367 24.35 9.65 -5.34
C ILE A 367 23.88 9.73 -3.90
N HIS A 368 23.35 8.63 -3.36
CA HIS A 368 22.74 8.63 -2.04
C HIS A 368 23.78 8.78 -0.92
N MET A 369 25.06 8.56 -1.22
CA MET A 369 26.18 8.89 -0.33
C MET A 369 26.39 10.41 -0.16
N ARG A 370 25.75 11.27 -0.96
CA ARG A 370 25.83 12.74 -0.81
C ARG A 370 25.40 13.24 0.57
N HIS A 371 24.56 12.47 1.26
CA HIS A 371 24.08 12.82 2.59
C HIS A 371 25.14 12.55 3.67
N ILE A 372 26.18 11.79 3.33
CA ILE A 372 27.29 11.42 4.21
C ILE A 372 28.57 12.15 3.80
N MET A 373 28.72 12.48 2.51
CA MET A 373 29.89 13.14 1.95
C MET A 373 29.68 14.64 1.72
N HIS A 374 30.72 15.44 1.89
CA HIS A 374 30.67 16.85 1.50
C HIS A 374 30.66 16.99 -0.03
N VAL A 375 29.52 17.39 -0.61
CA VAL A 375 29.36 17.56 -2.05
C VAL A 375 29.51 19.03 -2.45
N PRO A 376 30.38 19.35 -3.43
CA PRO A 376 30.48 20.70 -3.99
C PRO A 376 29.13 21.20 -4.53
N PRO A 377 28.76 22.48 -4.28
CA PRO A 377 27.50 23.04 -4.79
C PRO A 377 27.33 22.97 -6.31
N SER A 378 28.43 22.92 -7.07
CA SER A 378 28.44 22.78 -8.53
C SER A 378 27.91 21.44 -9.04
N LEU A 379 27.89 20.40 -8.20
CA LEU A 379 27.42 19.07 -8.59
C LEU A 379 25.94 18.83 -8.25
N LEU A 380 25.29 19.74 -7.52
CA LEU A 380 23.95 19.49 -6.97
C LEU A 380 22.88 19.26 -8.05
N ASP A 381 22.92 20.01 -9.17
CA ASP A 381 21.97 19.81 -10.27
C ASP A 381 22.17 18.45 -10.96
N THR A 382 23.43 18.06 -11.18
CA THR A 382 23.77 16.73 -11.72
C THR A 382 23.29 15.63 -10.78
N LEU A 383 23.48 15.80 -9.48
CA LEU A 383 22.95 14.85 -8.51
C LEU A 383 21.42 14.81 -8.60
N ALA A 384 20.72 15.94 -8.61
CA ALA A 384 19.26 15.92 -8.71
C ALA A 384 18.77 15.14 -9.95
N VAL A 385 19.41 15.31 -11.11
CA VAL A 385 19.12 14.51 -12.31
C VAL A 385 19.38 13.01 -12.09
N LEU A 386 20.49 12.63 -11.46
CA LEU A 386 20.81 11.22 -11.19
C LEU A 386 19.84 10.57 -10.20
N GLU A 387 19.31 11.32 -9.23
CA GLU A 387 18.29 10.80 -8.31
C GLU A 387 16.98 10.52 -9.05
N TRP A 388 16.54 11.46 -9.88
CA TRP A 388 15.40 11.29 -10.78
C TRP A 388 15.57 10.08 -11.71
N ALA A 389 16.75 9.96 -12.32
CA ALA A 389 17.07 8.83 -13.19
C ALA A 389 17.01 7.49 -12.43
N ASN A 390 17.57 7.42 -11.21
CA ASN A 390 17.51 6.22 -10.39
C ASN A 390 16.06 5.84 -10.05
N ALA A 391 15.28 6.77 -9.50
CA ALA A 391 13.90 6.49 -9.11
C ALA A 391 13.02 6.04 -10.29
N LEU A 392 13.16 6.69 -11.45
CA LEU A 392 12.44 6.30 -12.66
C LEU A 392 12.91 4.94 -13.20
N ALA A 393 14.21 4.64 -13.11
CA ALA A 393 14.75 3.34 -13.48
C ALA A 393 14.25 2.22 -12.54
N ILE A 394 14.13 2.48 -11.24
CA ILE A 394 13.53 1.56 -10.26
C ILE A 394 12.06 1.28 -10.60
N ILE A 395 11.26 2.33 -10.82
CA ILE A 395 9.83 2.19 -11.18
C ILE A 395 9.68 1.43 -12.51
N GLY A 396 10.47 1.81 -13.50
CA GLY A 396 10.50 1.14 -14.81
C GLY A 396 10.91 -0.32 -14.69
N PHE A 397 11.94 -0.61 -13.90
CA PHE A 397 12.39 -1.98 -13.64
C PHE A 397 11.29 -2.79 -12.97
N MET A 398 10.66 -2.28 -11.91
CA MET A 398 9.58 -2.94 -11.20
C MET A 398 8.45 -3.38 -12.14
N LEU A 399 8.01 -2.46 -13.02
CA LEU A 399 6.98 -2.74 -14.02
C LEU A 399 7.44 -3.77 -15.06
N LEU A 400 8.64 -3.59 -15.63
CA LEU A 400 9.18 -4.47 -16.66
C LEU A 400 9.46 -5.87 -16.15
N ASP A 401 10.01 -5.98 -14.95
CA ASP A 401 10.36 -7.23 -14.30
C ASP A 401 9.11 -8.08 -14.09
N GLY A 402 8.00 -7.46 -13.68
CA GLY A 402 6.77 -8.23 -13.56
C GLY A 402 6.07 -8.57 -14.88
N LEU A 403 6.10 -7.67 -15.87
CA LEU A 403 5.52 -7.94 -17.19
C LEU A 403 6.31 -9.00 -17.99
N VAL A 404 7.64 -9.03 -17.85
CA VAL A 404 8.54 -9.91 -18.61
C VAL A 404 8.78 -11.24 -17.91
N ALA A 405 9.02 -11.26 -16.59
CA ALA A 405 9.36 -12.49 -15.88
C ALA A 405 8.13 -13.39 -15.61
N HIS A 406 6.92 -12.83 -15.65
CA HIS A 406 5.68 -13.58 -15.36
C HIS A 406 4.57 -13.38 -16.41
N PRO A 407 4.80 -13.74 -17.70
CA PRO A 407 3.77 -13.64 -18.74
C PRO A 407 2.59 -14.58 -18.49
N SER A 408 2.74 -15.63 -17.68
CA SER A 408 1.64 -16.51 -17.27
C SER A 408 0.64 -15.84 -16.31
N ALA A 409 1.01 -14.77 -15.60
CA ALA A 409 0.04 -13.92 -14.91
C ALA A 409 -0.88 -13.17 -15.90
N LEU A 410 -0.37 -12.86 -17.11
CA LEU A 410 -1.16 -12.28 -18.22
C LEU A 410 -2.06 -13.32 -18.91
N ALA A 411 -1.64 -14.59 -18.97
CA ALA A 411 -2.39 -15.65 -19.68
C ALA A 411 -3.55 -16.24 -18.85
N VAL A 412 -3.47 -16.27 -17.53
CA VAL A 412 -4.53 -16.86 -16.67
C VAL A 412 -5.82 -16.03 -16.69
N GLY A 413 -5.74 -14.72 -16.95
CA GLY A 413 -6.91 -13.84 -17.12
C GLY A 413 -7.67 -14.07 -18.43
N VAL A 414 -7.04 -14.63 -19.45
CA VAL A 414 -7.65 -14.86 -20.78
C VAL A 414 -8.07 -16.32 -20.97
N VAL A 415 -7.36 -17.29 -20.40
CA VAL A 415 -7.59 -18.72 -20.68
C VAL A 415 -8.67 -19.36 -19.80
N ARG A 416 -9.03 -18.78 -18.64
CA ARG A 416 -10.12 -19.30 -17.78
C ARG A 416 -11.50 -18.67 -18.01
N ALA A 417 -11.64 -17.84 -19.05
CA ALA A 417 -12.93 -17.35 -19.53
C ALA A 417 -13.61 -18.32 -20.53
N VAL A 418 -13.07 -19.54 -20.70
CA VAL A 418 -13.80 -20.64 -21.34
C VAL A 418 -14.56 -21.37 -20.23
N PRO A 419 -15.90 -21.37 -20.23
CA PRO A 419 -16.67 -22.19 -19.32
C PRO A 419 -16.32 -23.66 -19.57
N ASP A 420 -15.98 -24.40 -18.51
CA ASP A 420 -15.90 -25.86 -18.54
C ASP A 420 -17.26 -26.39 -19.03
N GLY A 421 -17.36 -26.70 -20.32
CA GLY A 421 -18.62 -27.04 -20.98
C GLY A 421 -18.68 -26.82 -22.49
N LEU A 422 -17.70 -26.14 -23.09
CA LEU A 422 -17.57 -26.02 -24.55
C LEU A 422 -16.34 -26.75 -25.08
N GLU A 423 -16.10 -27.97 -24.59
CA GLU A 423 -15.33 -28.95 -25.35
C GLU A 423 -16.23 -29.62 -26.39
N LYS A 424 -16.35 -29.00 -27.56
CA LYS A 424 -16.39 -29.76 -28.81
C LYS A 424 -15.50 -29.05 -29.83
N PRO A 425 -14.38 -29.66 -30.25
CA PRO A 425 -13.72 -29.21 -31.46
C PRO A 425 -14.67 -29.53 -32.62
N LEU A 426 -15.20 -28.50 -33.28
CA LEU A 426 -15.69 -28.67 -34.64
C LEU A 426 -14.46 -28.76 -35.54
N LEU A 427 -14.42 -29.87 -36.29
CA LEU A 427 -13.56 -30.08 -37.45
C LEU A 427 -13.59 -28.89 -38.42
#